data_AF-A0A960YAD9-F1
#
_entry.id   AF-A0A960YAD9-F1
#
_cell.length_a   1.000
_cell.length_b   1.000
_cell.length_c   1.000
_cell.angle_alpha   90.00
_cell.angle_beta   90.00
_cell.angle_gamma   90.00
#
_symmetry.space_group_name_H-M   'P 1'
#
loop_
_entity.id
_entity.type
_entity.pdbx_description
1 polymer ?
#
loop_
_entity_poly.entity_id
_entity_poly.type
_entity_poly.pdbx_seq_one_letter_code
_entity_poly.pdbx_strand_id
1 'polypeptide(L)'
;VDLSGDGHADILITEDNVFTWHLSLAEEGFGSAAMVTQPFDEEKGPRLVLADGAQSIFLADLSGDGLTDLARIRNGEVCYWPSLGYGRFGAKVTMDDSPWFDSFDLFDQGRVRLADIDGSGTTDIIYLHRNRVAVYRNQAGNSWGEAEEVTSLPHIDSLSTVQALDLLG
;
A
#
# COMPACT_ATOMS: atom_id res chain seq x y z
N VAL A 1 -3.34 -8.60 7.79
CA VAL A 1 -2.54 -7.35 7.88
C VAL A 1 -2.13 -7.21 9.33
N ASP A 2 -0.89 -6.90 9.64
CA ASP A 2 -0.50 -6.64 11.03
C ASP A 2 -0.93 -5.22 11.42
N LEU A 3 -1.97 -5.11 12.24
CA LEU A 3 -2.51 -3.82 12.70
C LEU A 3 -2.04 -3.49 14.13
N SER A 4 -1.58 -4.49 14.88
CA SER A 4 -1.09 -4.33 16.25
C SER A 4 0.41 -4.08 16.32
N GLY A 5 1.15 -4.40 15.25
CA GLY A 5 2.61 -4.38 15.19
C GLY A 5 3.27 -5.55 15.92
N ASP A 6 2.53 -6.64 16.17
CA ASP A 6 3.04 -7.81 16.90
C ASP A 6 3.66 -8.89 16.00
N GLY A 7 3.69 -8.66 14.69
CA GLY A 7 4.20 -9.57 13.68
C GLY A 7 3.19 -10.65 13.25
N HIS A 8 1.97 -10.65 13.78
CA HIS A 8 0.91 -11.55 13.36
C HIS A 8 -0.10 -10.87 12.43
N ALA A 9 -0.65 -11.65 11.51
CA ALA A 9 -1.65 -11.14 10.57
C ALA A 9 -3.03 -11.04 11.25
N ASP A 10 -3.47 -9.81 11.52
CA ASP A 10 -4.84 -9.49 11.93
C ASP A 10 -5.81 -9.49 10.73
N ILE A 11 -7.10 -9.56 11.06
CA ILE A 11 -8.20 -9.37 10.10
C ILE A 11 -8.66 -7.92 10.16
N LEU A 12 -8.75 -7.29 8.99
CA LEU A 12 -9.40 -5.99 8.81
C LEU A 12 -10.59 -6.15 7.86
N ILE A 13 -11.76 -5.76 8.32
CA ILE A 13 -13.00 -5.66 7.53
C ILE A 13 -13.33 -4.18 7.42
N THR A 14 -13.57 -3.73 6.19
CA THR A 14 -13.84 -2.32 5.89
C THR A 14 -15.28 -2.18 5.40
N GLU A 15 -16.10 -1.44 6.13
CA GLU A 15 -17.51 -1.18 5.81
C GLU A 15 -17.78 0.32 5.87
N ASP A 16 -17.86 0.96 4.70
CA ASP A 16 -18.04 2.41 4.56
C ASP A 16 -17.09 3.24 5.46
N ASN A 17 -17.56 3.64 6.65
CA ASN A 17 -16.83 4.46 7.61
C ASN A 17 -16.52 3.72 8.92
N VAL A 18 -16.69 2.40 8.96
CA VAL A 18 -16.41 1.57 10.12
C VAL A 18 -15.42 0.49 9.73
N PHE A 19 -14.29 0.48 10.44
CA PHE A 19 -13.33 -0.61 10.34
C PHE A 19 -13.59 -1.56 11.49
N THR A 20 -13.88 -2.80 11.16
CA THR A 20 -14.00 -3.89 12.11
C THR A 20 -12.74 -4.72 12.01
N TRP A 21 -11.98 -4.84 13.08
CA TRP A 21 -10.76 -5.62 13.08
C TRP A 21 -10.75 -6.67 14.17
N HIS A 22 -10.04 -7.76 13.93
CA HIS A 22 -9.85 -8.85 14.88
C HIS A 22 -8.36 -9.08 15.08
N LEU A 23 -7.92 -8.91 16.33
CA LEU A 23 -6.56 -9.21 16.74
C LEU A 23 -6.27 -10.70 16.55
N SER A 24 -5.14 -11.01 15.94
CA SER A 24 -4.58 -12.35 15.90
C SER A 24 -4.09 -12.75 17.28
N LEU A 25 -4.59 -13.89 17.76
CA LEU A 25 -4.10 -14.56 18.97
C LEU A 25 -3.22 -15.76 18.60
N ALA A 26 -2.59 -15.70 17.43
CA ALA A 26 -1.78 -16.77 16.85
C ALA A 26 -2.54 -18.11 16.81
N GLU A 27 -2.05 -19.13 17.51
CA GLU A 27 -2.65 -20.48 17.52
C GLU A 27 -4.04 -20.51 18.19
N GLU A 28 -4.38 -19.51 19.01
CA GLU A 28 -5.70 -19.41 19.67
C GLU A 28 -6.79 -18.80 18.76
N GLY A 29 -6.43 -18.42 17.54
CA GLY A 29 -7.35 -17.86 16.55
C GLY A 29 -7.42 -16.35 16.61
N PHE A 30 -8.64 -15.79 16.63
CA PHE A 30 -8.87 -14.35 16.54
C PHE A 30 -9.68 -13.84 17.73
N GLY A 31 -9.31 -12.66 18.22
CA GLY A 31 -9.99 -11.95 19.29
C GLY A 31 -11.38 -11.44 18.90
N SER A 32 -12.05 -10.83 19.89
CA SER A 32 -13.33 -10.16 19.67
C SER A 32 -13.19 -9.01 18.69
N ALA A 33 -14.24 -8.76 17.90
CA ALA A 33 -14.31 -7.66 16.97
C ALA A 33 -14.14 -6.31 17.69
N ALA A 34 -13.18 -5.51 17.26
CA ALA A 34 -13.03 -4.13 17.65
C ALA A 34 -13.46 -3.23 16.49
N MET A 35 -14.37 -2.29 16.76
CA MET A 35 -14.91 -1.38 15.76
C MET A 35 -14.31 0.01 15.92
N VAL A 36 -13.78 0.55 14.83
CA VAL A 36 -13.19 1.89 14.77
C VAL A 36 -13.95 2.71 13.72
N THR A 37 -14.59 3.79 14.16
CA THR A 37 -15.23 4.72 13.24
C THR A 37 -14.19 5.65 12.63
N GLN A 38 -14.16 5.73 11.30
CA GLN A 38 -13.31 6.62 10.56
C GLN A 38 -13.99 7.99 10.38
N PRO A 39 -13.22 9.10 10.41
CA PRO A 39 -13.74 10.41 10.04
C PRO A 39 -14.33 10.41 8.62
N PHE A 40 -15.43 11.14 8.42
CA PHE A 40 -16.00 11.37 7.09
C PHE A 40 -15.11 12.26 6.20
N ASP A 41 -14.24 13.05 6.84
CA ASP A 41 -13.31 13.95 6.20
C ASP A 41 -12.04 13.18 5.81
N GLU A 42 -11.81 13.04 4.51
CA GLU A 42 -10.70 12.26 3.95
C GLU A 42 -9.32 12.78 4.39
N GLU A 43 -9.21 14.07 4.69
CA GLU A 43 -7.98 14.67 5.21
C GLU A 43 -7.68 14.20 6.64
N LYS A 44 -8.68 13.69 7.35
CA LYS A 44 -8.58 13.25 8.75
C LYS A 44 -8.58 11.74 8.92
N GLY A 45 -8.91 10.99 7.88
CA GLY A 45 -8.90 9.54 7.91
C GLY A 45 -9.30 8.93 6.57
N PRO A 46 -9.11 7.62 6.42
CA PRO A 46 -9.26 6.94 5.15
C PRO A 46 -10.71 6.88 4.71
N ARG A 47 -10.94 7.27 3.45
CA ARG A 47 -12.21 7.07 2.76
C ARG A 47 -12.03 6.01 1.67
N LEU A 48 -12.45 4.79 1.99
CA LEU A 48 -12.34 3.66 1.08
C LEU A 48 -13.51 3.66 0.10
N VAL A 49 -13.28 4.17 -1.11
CA VAL A 49 -14.19 3.94 -2.24
C VAL A 49 -13.69 2.71 -2.98
N LEU A 50 -14.12 1.53 -2.53
CA LEU A 50 -13.69 0.21 -3.04
C LEU A 50 -14.14 -0.11 -4.49
N ALA A 51 -14.72 0.84 -5.22
CA ALA A 51 -15.46 0.58 -6.46
C ALA A 51 -15.09 1.47 -7.66
N ASP A 52 -14.02 2.27 -7.56
CA ASP A 52 -13.51 3.05 -8.69
C ASP A 52 -12.30 2.34 -9.31
N GLY A 53 -12.45 1.79 -10.52
CA GLY A 53 -11.36 1.16 -11.27
C GLY A 53 -10.19 2.10 -11.63
N ALA A 54 -10.21 3.37 -11.23
CA ALA A 54 -9.13 4.35 -11.38
C ALA A 54 -8.24 4.52 -10.14
N GLN A 55 -8.64 4.00 -8.96
CA GLN A 55 -7.77 3.94 -7.77
C GLN A 55 -7.77 2.56 -7.10
N SER A 56 -6.62 2.15 -6.55
CA SER A 56 -6.52 0.95 -5.70
C SER A 56 -6.06 1.30 -4.30
N ILE A 57 -6.48 0.46 -3.37
CA ILE A 57 -6.08 0.53 -1.97
C ILE A 57 -5.08 -0.57 -1.69
N PHE A 58 -4.01 -0.20 -1.03
CA PHE A 58 -2.93 -1.09 -0.64
C PHE A 58 -2.66 -0.96 0.86
N LEU A 59 -1.98 -1.96 1.39
CA LEU A 59 -1.53 -2.01 2.77
C LEU A 59 -0.01 -2.19 2.73
N ALA A 60 0.73 -1.21 3.24
CA ALA A 60 2.18 -1.15 3.20
C ALA A 60 2.74 -0.14 4.21
N ASP A 61 3.95 -0.35 4.70
CA ASP A 61 4.66 0.64 5.53
C ASP A 61 5.26 1.73 4.62
N LEU A 62 4.55 2.84 4.46
CA LEU A 62 5.00 3.97 3.64
C LEU A 62 5.67 5.05 4.46
N SER A 63 5.33 5.14 5.76
CA SER A 63 5.94 6.07 6.71
C SER A 63 7.31 5.62 7.21
N GLY A 64 7.61 4.33 7.16
CA GLY A 64 8.83 3.70 7.67
C GLY A 64 8.82 3.50 9.19
N ASP A 65 7.65 3.44 9.81
CA ASP A 65 7.50 3.29 11.27
C ASP A 65 7.32 1.84 11.72
N GLY A 66 7.30 0.89 10.77
CA GLY A 66 7.10 -0.54 10.98
C GLY A 66 5.64 -0.95 11.06
N LEU A 67 4.68 -0.03 10.99
CA LEU A 67 3.26 -0.33 10.97
C LEU A 67 2.73 -0.38 9.54
N THR A 68 1.65 -1.16 9.33
CA THR A 68 1.04 -1.24 8.02
C THR A 68 0.11 -0.04 7.78
N ASP A 69 0.55 0.91 6.97
CA ASP A 69 -0.25 2.06 6.55
C ASP A 69 -1.29 1.67 5.49
N LEU A 70 -2.35 2.46 5.40
CA LEU A 70 -3.32 2.35 4.33
C LEU A 70 -2.92 3.30 3.20
N ALA A 71 -2.64 2.76 2.02
CA ALA A 71 -2.23 3.53 0.86
C ALA A 71 -3.31 3.55 -0.22
N ARG A 72 -3.42 4.67 -0.92
CA ARG A 72 -4.21 4.80 -2.14
C ARG A 72 -3.31 5.24 -3.28
N ILE A 73 -3.26 4.40 -4.31
CA ILE A 73 -2.45 4.63 -5.49
C ILE A 73 -3.38 4.79 -6.69
N ARG A 74 -3.26 5.94 -7.35
CA ARG A 74 -3.84 6.23 -8.66
C ARG A 74 -2.78 6.83 -9.57
N ASN A 75 -3.06 6.87 -10.86
CA ASN A 75 -2.15 7.47 -11.82
C ASN A 75 -1.96 8.97 -11.53
N GLY A 76 -0.74 9.38 -11.22
CA GLY A 76 -0.40 10.78 -10.89
C GLY A 76 -0.74 11.22 -9.46
N GLU A 77 -1.20 10.32 -8.57
CA GLU A 77 -1.32 10.62 -7.14
C GLU A 77 -1.16 9.35 -6.30
N VAL A 78 -0.29 9.43 -5.32
CA VAL A 78 -0.15 8.46 -4.24
C VAL A 78 -0.33 9.19 -2.92
N CYS A 79 -1.22 8.67 -2.10
CA CYS A 79 -1.42 9.16 -0.73
C CYS A 79 -1.59 7.99 0.22
N TYR A 80 -1.37 8.22 1.50
CA TYR A 80 -1.56 7.22 2.53
C TYR A 80 -2.08 7.82 3.83
N TRP A 81 -2.64 6.97 4.68
CA TRP A 81 -3.01 7.32 6.04
C TRP A 81 -2.14 6.48 6.97
N PRO A 82 -1.29 7.12 7.79
CA PRO A 82 -0.37 6.39 8.66
C PRO A 82 -1.15 5.61 9.70
N SER A 83 -0.73 4.38 9.96
CA SER A 83 -1.31 3.56 11.02
C SER A 83 -0.99 4.18 12.37
N LEU A 84 -2.00 4.26 13.23
CA LEU A 84 -1.84 4.63 14.64
C LEU A 84 -1.95 3.39 15.54
N GLY A 85 -1.89 2.20 14.93
CA GLY A 85 -2.15 0.91 15.55
C GLY A 85 -3.63 0.64 15.82
N TYR A 86 -3.96 -0.63 16.00
CA TYR A 86 -5.29 -1.10 16.43
C TYR A 86 -6.44 -0.61 15.53
N GLY A 87 -6.22 -0.60 14.22
CA GLY A 87 -7.20 -0.21 13.21
C GLY A 87 -7.49 1.30 13.13
N ARG A 88 -6.70 2.13 13.81
CA ARG A 88 -6.78 3.60 13.74
C ARG A 88 -5.79 4.13 12.71
N PHE A 89 -6.20 5.15 11.98
CA PHE A 89 -5.39 5.80 10.96
C PHE A 89 -5.34 7.30 11.18
N GLY A 90 -4.21 7.91 10.83
CA GLY A 90 -3.97 9.34 10.97
C GLY A 90 -4.54 10.17 9.83
N ALA A 91 -4.11 11.43 9.77
CA ALA A 91 -4.43 12.35 8.68
C ALA A 91 -3.82 11.88 7.36
N LYS A 92 -4.45 12.23 6.23
CA LYS A 92 -3.94 11.88 4.90
C LYS A 92 -2.60 12.56 4.66
N VAL A 93 -1.63 11.80 4.18
CA VAL A 93 -0.37 12.28 3.63
C VAL A 93 -0.43 12.08 2.12
N THR A 94 -0.37 13.17 1.36
CA THR A 94 -0.24 13.12 -0.10
C THR A 94 1.24 13.27 -0.43
N MET A 95 1.79 12.29 -1.15
CA MET A 95 3.22 12.26 -1.45
C MET A 95 3.51 13.10 -2.69
N ASP A 96 4.53 13.95 -2.58
CA ASP A 96 5.01 14.78 -3.67
C ASP A 96 5.64 13.92 -4.79
N ASP A 97 5.72 14.49 -5.99
CA ASP A 97 6.29 13.84 -7.18
C ASP A 97 5.67 12.47 -7.52
N SER A 98 4.40 12.29 -7.15
CA SER A 98 3.62 11.09 -7.44
C SER A 98 3.70 10.71 -8.93
N PRO A 99 4.08 9.46 -9.25
CA PRO A 99 4.40 9.09 -10.62
C PRO A 99 3.16 8.99 -11.52
N TRP A 100 3.35 9.38 -12.77
CA TRP A 100 2.45 9.04 -13.87
C TRP A 100 2.88 7.69 -14.46
N PHE A 101 2.31 6.61 -13.92
CA PHE A 101 2.65 5.23 -14.29
C PHE A 101 2.36 4.91 -15.75
N ASP A 102 1.26 5.40 -16.31
CA ASP A 102 0.93 5.19 -17.72
C ASP A 102 0.01 6.32 -18.22
N SER A 103 -0.38 6.26 -19.49
CA SER A 103 -1.53 7.01 -19.98
C SER A 103 -2.82 6.57 -19.29
N PHE A 104 -3.80 7.49 -19.18
CA PHE A 104 -5.04 7.26 -18.40
C PHE A 104 -5.81 6.00 -18.82
N ASP A 105 -5.76 5.62 -20.10
CA ASP A 105 -6.43 4.45 -20.67
C ASP A 105 -5.64 3.14 -20.51
N LEU A 106 -4.36 3.23 -20.14
CA LEU A 106 -3.46 2.09 -20.02
C LEU A 106 -3.04 1.78 -18.59
N PHE A 107 -3.27 2.71 -17.65
CA PHE A 107 -3.00 2.48 -16.24
C PHE A 107 -3.85 1.32 -15.71
N ASP A 108 -3.17 0.34 -15.13
CA ASP A 108 -3.80 -0.84 -14.56
C ASP A 108 -3.19 -1.11 -13.19
N GLN A 109 -4.03 -0.99 -12.16
CA GLN A 109 -3.63 -1.16 -10.76
C GLN A 109 -3.17 -2.58 -10.45
N GLY A 110 -3.62 -3.58 -11.21
CA GLY A 110 -3.15 -4.96 -11.09
C GLY A 110 -1.67 -5.13 -11.41
N ARG A 111 -1.02 -4.09 -11.96
CA ARG A 111 0.41 -4.04 -12.28
C ARG A 111 1.26 -3.34 -11.21
N VAL A 112 0.64 -2.79 -10.17
CA VAL A 112 1.36 -2.21 -9.04
C VAL A 112 1.81 -3.34 -8.12
N ARG A 113 3.07 -3.30 -7.70
CA ARG A 113 3.63 -4.11 -6.60
C ARG A 113 4.29 -3.16 -5.61
N LEU A 114 4.30 -3.59 -4.36
CA LEU A 114 4.82 -2.83 -3.24
C LEU A 114 5.84 -3.69 -2.51
N ALA A 115 7.04 -3.16 -2.31
CA ALA A 115 8.10 -3.79 -1.53
C ALA A 115 9.18 -2.79 -1.17
N ASP A 116 9.85 -2.98 -0.03
CA ASP A 116 11.11 -2.31 0.27
C ASP A 116 12.23 -2.98 -0.54
N ILE A 117 12.83 -2.25 -1.49
CA ILE A 117 13.81 -2.81 -2.44
C ILE A 117 15.24 -2.44 -2.06
N ASP A 118 15.45 -1.33 -1.36
CA ASP A 118 16.78 -0.87 -0.91
C ASP A 118 17.06 -1.17 0.57
N GLY A 119 16.10 -1.71 1.31
CA GLY A 119 16.23 -1.95 2.75
C GLY A 119 16.16 -0.66 3.54
N SER A 120 15.50 0.37 3.03
CA SER A 120 15.31 1.66 3.71
C SER A 120 14.33 1.58 4.87
N GLY A 121 13.53 0.52 4.94
CA GLY A 121 12.38 0.40 5.84
C GLY A 121 11.11 1.05 5.28
N THR A 122 11.20 1.74 4.14
CA THR A 122 10.01 2.28 3.47
C THR A 122 9.64 1.47 2.24
N THR A 123 8.34 1.31 2.01
CA THR A 123 7.85 0.55 0.87
C THR A 123 7.98 1.36 -0.42
N ASP A 124 8.71 0.82 -1.39
CA ASP A 124 8.82 1.34 -2.76
C ASP A 124 7.66 0.85 -3.65
N ILE A 125 7.42 1.58 -4.75
CA ILE A 125 6.47 1.15 -5.78
C ILE A 125 7.21 0.53 -6.95
N ILE A 126 6.74 -0.64 -7.39
CA ILE A 126 7.13 -1.27 -8.64
C ILE A 126 5.93 -1.25 -9.57
N TYR A 127 6.08 -0.70 -10.77
CA TYR A 127 5.04 -0.74 -11.79
C TYR A 127 5.48 -1.59 -12.99
N LEU A 128 4.67 -2.61 -13.28
CA LEU A 128 4.88 -3.55 -14.38
C LEU A 128 4.27 -2.98 -15.68
N HIS A 129 4.97 -2.06 -16.34
CA HIS A 129 4.54 -1.58 -17.66
C HIS A 129 4.50 -2.74 -18.67
N ARG A 130 3.87 -2.51 -19.83
CA ARG A 130 3.77 -3.54 -20.89
C ARG A 130 5.12 -4.01 -21.42
N ASN A 131 6.12 -3.12 -21.45
CA ASN A 131 7.41 -3.38 -22.09
C ASN A 131 8.62 -3.20 -21.15
N ARG A 132 8.39 -2.75 -19.91
CA ARG A 132 9.46 -2.47 -18.93
C ARG A 132 8.93 -2.61 -17.51
N VAL A 133 9.83 -2.67 -16.55
CA VAL A 133 9.50 -2.53 -15.13
C VAL A 133 10.20 -1.29 -14.60
N ALA A 134 9.46 -0.46 -13.90
CA ALA A 134 9.99 0.74 -13.24
C ALA A 134 9.81 0.62 -11.74
N VAL A 135 10.84 1.02 -11.00
CA VAL A 135 10.83 1.20 -9.56
C VAL A 135 10.77 2.69 -9.27
N TYR A 136 9.92 3.07 -8.32
CA TYR A 136 9.80 4.41 -7.79
C TYR A 136 10.13 4.34 -6.30
N ARG A 137 11.25 4.96 -5.94
CA ARG A 137 11.75 4.95 -4.57
C ARG A 137 10.91 5.83 -3.66
N ASN A 138 10.52 5.31 -2.51
CA ASN A 138 9.87 6.10 -1.48
C ASN A 138 10.92 6.95 -0.75
N GLN A 139 10.73 8.27 -0.72
CA GLN A 139 11.63 9.21 -0.04
C GLN A 139 11.11 9.50 1.36
N ALA A 140 11.17 8.49 2.23
CA ALA A 140 10.79 8.56 3.64
C ALA A 140 9.36 9.07 3.89
N GLY A 141 8.40 8.62 3.08
CA GLY A 141 6.98 8.97 3.18
C GLY A 141 6.62 10.36 2.66
N ASN A 142 7.56 11.12 2.09
CA ASN A 142 7.32 12.50 1.67
C ASN A 142 7.09 12.64 0.16
N SER A 143 7.88 11.95 -0.64
CA SER A 143 7.91 12.08 -2.09
C SER A 143 8.33 10.79 -2.78
N TRP A 144 8.20 10.73 -4.11
CA TRP A 144 8.68 9.62 -4.93
C TRP A 144 9.92 10.02 -5.74
N GLY A 145 10.84 9.07 -5.89
CA GLY A 145 11.98 9.19 -6.80
C GLY A 145 11.58 9.06 -8.27
N GLU A 146 12.51 9.44 -9.16
CA GLU A 146 12.35 9.19 -10.60
C GLU A 146 12.25 7.69 -10.92
N ALA A 147 11.68 7.37 -12.09
CA ALA A 147 11.51 6.00 -12.53
C ALA A 147 12.87 5.32 -12.79
N GLU A 148 13.21 4.32 -11.99
CA GLU A 148 14.38 3.46 -12.17
C GLU A 148 14.00 2.21 -12.97
N GLU A 149 14.53 2.03 -14.17
CA GLU A 149 14.20 0.89 -15.01
C GLU A 149 14.97 -0.38 -14.61
N VAL A 150 14.25 -1.48 -14.43
CA VAL A 150 14.84 -2.79 -14.16
C VAL A 150 15.13 -3.50 -15.47
N THR A 151 16.40 -3.50 -15.89
CA THR A 151 16.81 -3.95 -17.24
C THR A 151 17.06 -5.46 -17.36
N SER A 152 16.95 -6.25 -16.28
CA SER A 152 17.34 -7.67 -16.23
C SER A 152 16.17 -8.65 -16.11
N LEU A 153 14.94 -8.23 -16.44
CA LEU A 153 13.77 -9.10 -16.34
C LEU A 153 13.48 -9.85 -17.65
N PRO A 154 13.05 -11.12 -17.59
CA PRO A 154 12.48 -11.79 -18.75
C PRO A 154 11.21 -11.05 -19.21
N HIS A 155 10.78 -11.28 -20.45
CA HIS A 155 9.58 -10.63 -21.00
C HIS A 155 8.36 -10.86 -20.09
N ILE A 156 7.75 -9.78 -19.61
CA ILE A 156 6.55 -9.80 -18.76
C ILE A 156 5.33 -9.57 -19.65
N ASP A 157 4.44 -10.54 -19.70
CA ASP A 157 3.13 -10.43 -20.34
C ASP A 157 1.99 -10.47 -19.30
N SER A 158 0.73 -10.44 -19.76
CA SER A 158 -0.43 -10.50 -18.87
C SER A 158 -0.62 -11.84 -18.15
N LEU A 159 0.17 -12.87 -18.47
CA LEU A 159 0.16 -14.17 -17.79
C LEU A 159 1.32 -14.30 -16.79
N SER A 160 2.21 -13.32 -16.77
CA SER A 160 3.39 -13.31 -15.93
C SER A 160 3.06 -12.81 -14.53
N THR A 161 3.48 -13.56 -13.51
CA THR A 161 3.37 -13.16 -12.11
C THR A 161 4.73 -12.66 -11.63
N VAL A 162 4.77 -11.40 -11.17
CA VAL A 162 5.93 -10.84 -10.46
C VAL A 162 5.59 -10.71 -8.99
N GLN A 163 6.46 -11.22 -8.13
CA GLN A 163 6.42 -11.08 -6.68
C GLN A 163 7.76 -10.52 -6.22
N ALA A 164 7.71 -9.58 -5.28
CA ALA A 164 8.88 -9.15 -4.53
C ALA A 164 8.88 -9.92 -3.20
N LEU A 165 10.01 -10.55 -2.89
CA LEU A 165 10.20 -11.36 -1.68
C LEU A 165 11.60 -11.11 -1.15
N ASP A 166 11.70 -10.83 0.14
CA ASP A 166 12.98 -10.88 0.83
C ASP A 166 13.38 -12.34 1.04
N LEU A 167 14.49 -12.74 0.41
CA LEU A 167 15.05 -14.08 0.46
C LEU A 167 16.18 -14.23 1.49
N LEU A 168 16.66 -13.11 2.06
CA LEU A 168 17.87 -13.09 2.86
C LEU A 168 17.63 -12.69 4.33
N GLY A 169 16.53 -11.99 4.61
CA GLY A 169 16.06 -11.70 5.97
C GLY A 169 16.82 -10.58 6.68
#